data_AF-A0A968XN47-F1
#
_entry.id   AF-A0A968XN47-F1
#
_cell.length_a   1.000
_cell.length_b   1.000
_cell.length_c   1.000
_cell.angle_alpha   90.00
_cell.angle_beta   90.00
_cell.angle_gamma   90.00
#
_symmetry.space_group_name_H-M   'P 1'
#
loop_
_entity.id
_entity.type
_entity.pdbx_description
1 polymer ?
#
loop_
_entity_poly.entity_id
_entity_poly.type
_entity_poly.pdbx_seq_one_letter_code
_entity_poly.pdbx_strand_id
1 'polypeptide(L)'
;MKNGAFPDIPLEAWRPTKNTLHLYCQIVGKIRLAMHPPINHWWHVPLYVTPRGLSTHTIPFDGGSFEIEFDLHRHKLLITTSSGKSEDFALFDGLTVADFYSSVFANLAKLG
;
A
#
# COMPACT_ATOMS: atom_id res chain seq x y z
N MET A 1 -27.48 17.64 -15.22
CA MET A 1 -26.98 16.57 -14.33
C MET A 1 -27.13 17.08 -12.91
N LYS A 2 -27.82 16.36 -12.01
CA LYS A 2 -27.85 16.74 -10.59
C LYS A 2 -26.39 16.72 -10.11
N ASN A 3 -25.89 17.84 -9.60
CA ASN A 3 -24.65 17.89 -8.83
C ASN A 3 -24.87 17.06 -7.57
N GLY A 4 -24.65 15.74 -7.66
CA GLY A 4 -24.57 14.86 -6.51
C GLY A 4 -23.31 15.24 -5.77
N ALA A 5 -23.43 16.22 -4.87
CA ALA A 5 -22.34 16.72 -4.06
C ALA A 5 -21.68 15.54 -3.35
N PHE A 6 -20.37 15.38 -3.56
CA PHE A 6 -19.59 14.47 -2.74
C PHE A 6 -19.77 14.88 -1.26
N PRO A 7 -19.79 13.90 -0.33
CA PRO A 7 -19.88 14.22 1.08
C PRO A 7 -18.67 15.05 1.51
N ASP A 8 -18.86 15.94 2.48
CA ASP A 8 -17.76 16.66 3.10
C ASP A 8 -16.79 15.67 3.78
N ILE A 9 -15.48 15.88 3.60
CA ILE A 9 -14.42 15.05 4.19
C ILE A 9 -13.58 15.92 5.13
N PRO A 10 -14.11 16.32 6.32
CA PRO A 10 -13.45 17.25 7.21
C PRO A 10 -12.17 16.65 7.80
N LEU A 11 -11.03 17.31 7.57
CA LEU A 11 -9.71 16.79 7.95
C LEU A 11 -9.61 16.41 9.44
N GLU A 12 -10.19 17.21 10.34
CA GLU A 12 -10.09 16.95 11.78
C GLU A 12 -10.69 15.61 12.20
N ALA A 13 -11.79 15.18 11.57
CA ALA A 13 -12.49 13.96 11.94
C ALA A 13 -11.67 12.68 11.67
N TRP A 14 -10.72 12.72 10.73
CA TRP A 14 -9.94 11.54 10.32
C TRP A 14 -8.42 11.79 10.34
N ARG A 15 -7.98 12.92 10.89
CA ARG A 15 -6.56 13.29 10.99
C ARG A 15 -5.68 12.17 11.60
N PRO A 16 -6.09 11.47 12.68
CA PRO A 16 -5.31 10.35 13.22
C PRO A 16 -5.16 9.19 12.22
N THR A 17 -6.25 8.79 11.56
CA THR A 17 -6.25 7.76 10.53
C THR A 17 -5.37 8.16 9.34
N LYS A 18 -5.47 9.41 8.88
CA LYS A 18 -4.61 9.95 7.81
C LYS A 18 -3.14 9.82 8.16
N ASN A 19 -2.78 10.21 9.38
CA ASN A 19 -1.38 10.20 9.81
C ASN A 19 -0.83 8.77 9.86
N THR A 20 -1.61 7.83 10.39
CA THR A 20 -1.23 6.41 10.43
C THR A 20 -1.10 5.81 9.03
N LEU A 21 -2.10 6.02 8.17
CA LEU A 21 -2.06 5.57 6.77
C LEU A 21 -0.88 6.18 6.01
N HIS A 22 -0.57 7.45 6.26
CA HIS A 22 0.60 8.10 5.66
C HIS A 22 1.91 7.40 6.03
N LEU A 23 2.09 6.99 7.29
CA LEU A 23 3.26 6.24 7.73
C LEU A 23 3.30 4.83 7.10
N TYR A 24 2.16 4.17 6.95
CA TYR A 24 2.07 2.90 6.22
C TYR A 24 2.50 3.04 4.76
N CYS A 25 2.00 4.08 4.08
CA CYS A 25 2.38 4.40 2.70
C CYS A 25 3.89 4.67 2.58
N GLN A 26 4.51 5.32 3.58
CA GLN A 26 5.97 5.54 3.58
C GLN A 26 6.75 4.22 3.64
N ILE A 27 6.30 3.23 4.42
CA ILE A 27 6.95 1.91 4.50
C ILE A 27 6.86 1.22 3.13
N VAL A 28 5.66 1.14 2.55
CA VAL A 28 5.45 0.51 1.23
C VAL A 28 6.20 1.25 0.11
N GLY A 29 6.20 2.59 0.13
CA GLY A 29 6.96 3.40 -0.81
C GLY A 29 8.47 3.18 -0.71
N LYS A 30 9.02 2.97 0.49
CA LYS A 30 10.44 2.64 0.68
C LYS A 30 10.80 1.27 0.12
N ILE A 31 9.91 0.27 0.23
CA ILE A 31 10.11 -1.04 -0.40
C ILE A 31 10.21 -0.87 -1.92
N ARG A 32 9.25 -0.15 -2.52
CA ARG A 32 9.26 0.12 -3.95
C ARG A 32 10.53 0.84 -4.40
N LEU A 33 10.92 1.88 -3.67
CA LEU A 33 12.14 2.64 -3.91
C LEU A 33 13.39 1.76 -3.89
N ALA A 34 13.49 0.84 -2.92
CA ALA A 34 14.66 -0.01 -2.78
C ALA A 34 14.77 -1.08 -3.88
N MET A 35 13.63 -1.55 -4.40
CA MET A 35 13.57 -2.68 -5.35
C MET A 35 13.60 -2.25 -6.81
N HIS A 36 13.21 -1.02 -7.14
CA HIS A 36 13.15 -0.56 -8.51
C HIS A 36 14.49 0.03 -8.97
N PRO A 37 14.94 -0.20 -10.23
CA PRO A 37 16.05 0.55 -10.79
C PRO A 37 15.80 2.07 -10.68
N PRO A 38 16.80 2.86 -10.25
CA PRO A 38 16.66 4.32 -10.18
C PRO A 38 16.24 4.90 -11.54
N ILE A 39 15.20 5.74 -11.53
CA ILE A 39 14.82 6.52 -12.72
C ILE A 39 14.88 8.01 -12.38
N ASN A 40 15.01 8.85 -13.41
CA ASN A 40 15.09 10.30 -13.24
C ASN A 40 13.99 10.82 -12.31
N HIS A 41 14.39 11.67 -11.38
CA HIS A 41 13.51 12.28 -10.38
C HIS A 41 12.65 11.30 -9.58
N TRP A 42 13.07 10.03 -9.46
CA TRP A 42 12.41 9.05 -8.60
C TRP A 42 10.94 8.85 -9.00
N TRP A 43 10.61 9.06 -10.27
CA TRP A 43 9.24 8.98 -10.79
C TRP A 43 8.60 7.60 -10.65
N HIS A 44 9.39 6.56 -10.36
CA HIS A 44 8.88 5.21 -10.09
C HIS A 44 8.37 5.05 -8.66
N VAL A 45 8.61 5.99 -7.74
CA VAL A 45 8.30 5.81 -6.32
C VAL A 45 6.83 6.05 -5.90
N PRO A 46 5.94 6.75 -6.66
CA PRO A 46 4.62 7.06 -6.13
C PRO A 46 3.78 5.79 -5.93
N LEU A 47 2.77 5.91 -5.05
CA LEU A 47 1.66 4.99 -5.01
C LEU A 47 0.57 5.49 -5.96
N TYR A 48 -0.04 4.59 -6.72
CA TYR A 48 -1.06 4.91 -7.69
C TYR A 48 -2.44 4.69 -7.08
N VAL A 49 -3.37 5.61 -7.36
CA VAL A 49 -4.76 5.49 -6.92
C VAL A 49 -5.48 4.47 -7.79
N THR A 50 -6.14 3.52 -7.16
CA THR A 50 -7.00 2.52 -7.80
C THR A 50 -8.43 2.66 -7.29
N PRO A 51 -9.43 2.07 -7.96
CA PRO A 51 -10.81 2.07 -7.45
C PRO A 51 -10.99 1.43 -6.06
N ARG A 52 -9.99 0.68 -5.55
CA ARG A 52 -10.02 0.04 -4.22
C ARG A 52 -9.18 0.76 -3.18
N GLY A 53 -8.27 1.64 -3.60
CA GLY A 53 -7.32 2.30 -2.70
C GLY A 53 -6.03 2.71 -3.39
N LEU A 54 -4.90 2.14 -2.97
CA LEU A 54 -3.56 2.51 -3.46
C LEU A 54 -2.78 1.26 -3.89
N SER A 55 -1.95 1.39 -4.91
CA SER A 55 -1.09 0.31 -5.38
C SER A 55 0.34 0.78 -5.68
N THR A 56 1.32 -0.08 -5.41
CA THR A 56 2.68 0.06 -5.95
C THR A 56 2.77 -0.29 -7.42
N HIS A 57 1.73 -0.81 -8.07
CA HIS A 57 1.87 -1.53 -9.34
C HIS A 57 2.99 -2.59 -9.25
N THR A 58 3.43 -3.06 -10.40
CA THR A 58 4.52 -4.01 -10.55
C THR A 58 5.84 -3.48 -9.98
N ILE A 59 6.40 -4.23 -9.03
CA ILE A 59 7.76 -4.13 -8.52
C ILE A 59 8.54 -5.34 -9.04
N PRO A 60 9.65 -5.15 -9.78
CA PRO A 60 10.48 -6.27 -10.22
C PRO A 60 11.26 -6.87 -9.04
N PHE A 61 11.49 -8.19 -9.06
CA PHE A 61 12.43 -8.88 -8.16
C PHE A 61 13.09 -10.07 -8.88
N ASP A 62 14.14 -10.65 -8.29
CA ASP A 62 14.81 -11.80 -8.91
C ASP A 62 13.86 -13.01 -8.99
N GLY A 63 13.58 -13.47 -10.20
CA GLY A 63 12.60 -14.54 -10.45
C GLY A 63 11.15 -14.09 -10.69
N GLY A 64 10.85 -12.79 -10.75
CA GLY A 64 9.52 -12.33 -11.17
C GLY A 64 9.19 -10.87 -10.86
N SER A 65 7.92 -10.63 -10.53
CA SER A 65 7.45 -9.34 -10.03
C SER A 65 6.37 -9.51 -8.96
N PHE A 66 6.18 -8.50 -8.13
CA PHE A 66 5.08 -8.46 -7.16
C PHE A 66 4.46 -7.07 -7.09
N GLU A 67 3.27 -6.99 -6.51
CA GLU A 67 2.53 -5.76 -6.28
C GLU A 67 2.07 -5.74 -4.83
N ILE A 68 2.11 -4.56 -4.19
CA ILE A 68 1.52 -4.32 -2.88
C ILE A 68 0.35 -3.35 -3.05
N GLU A 69 -0.84 -3.80 -2.65
CA GLU A 69 -2.08 -3.02 -2.69
C GLU A 69 -2.59 -2.72 -1.27
N PHE A 70 -2.94 -1.46 -1.03
CA PHE A 70 -3.87 -1.08 0.05
C PHE A 70 -5.30 -1.21 -0.49
N ASP A 71 -5.99 -2.29 -0.16
CA ASP A 71 -7.43 -2.44 -0.40
C ASP A 71 -8.19 -1.78 0.75
N LEU A 72 -8.51 -0.50 0.56
CA LEU A 72 -9.20 0.32 1.57
C LEU A 72 -10.69 -0.01 1.66
N HIS A 73 -11.26 -0.71 0.68
CA HIS A 73 -12.64 -1.19 0.73
C HIS A 73 -12.76 -2.43 1.62
N ARG A 74 -11.76 -3.33 1.55
CA ARG A 74 -11.73 -4.55 2.37
C ARG A 74 -10.87 -4.42 3.61
N HIS A 75 -10.31 -3.25 3.87
CA HIS A 75 -9.45 -2.97 5.01
C HIS A 75 -8.29 -3.96 5.15
N LYS A 76 -7.52 -4.15 4.07
CA LYS A 76 -6.36 -5.06 4.09
C LYS A 76 -5.20 -4.55 3.22
N LEU A 77 -4.00 -5.04 3.54
CA LEU A 77 -2.85 -4.93 2.64
C LEU A 77 -2.64 -6.28 1.96
N LEU A 78 -2.60 -6.29 0.64
CA LEU A 78 -2.45 -7.48 -0.19
C LEU A 78 -1.12 -7.42 -0.93
N ILE A 79 -0.38 -8.52 -0.91
CA ILE A 79 0.84 -8.71 -1.72
C ILE A 79 0.55 -9.82 -2.72
N THR A 80 0.70 -9.54 -4.01
CA THR A 80 0.46 -10.52 -5.08
C THR A 80 1.72 -10.65 -5.94
N THR A 81 2.14 -11.87 -6.23
CA THR A 81 3.29 -12.16 -7.09
C THR A 81 2.84 -12.51 -8.51
N SER A 82 3.74 -12.36 -9.48
CA SER A 82 3.55 -12.79 -10.87
C SER A 82 3.34 -14.30 -11.04
N SER A 83 3.67 -15.09 -10.01
CA SER A 83 3.41 -16.53 -9.96
C SER A 83 1.97 -16.88 -9.53
N GLY A 84 1.16 -15.89 -9.18
CA GLY A 84 -0.21 -16.07 -8.69
C GLY A 84 -0.32 -16.33 -7.18
N LYS A 85 0.80 -16.44 -6.45
CA LYS A 85 0.79 -16.48 -4.97
C LYS A 85 0.46 -15.12 -4.39
N SER A 86 -0.25 -15.12 -3.27
CA SER A 86 -0.56 -13.91 -2.52
C SER A 86 -0.58 -14.15 -1.01
N GLU A 87 -0.29 -13.10 -0.26
CA GLU A 87 -0.45 -13.02 1.19
C GLU A 87 -1.13 -11.69 1.52
N ASP A 88 -1.93 -11.66 2.58
CA ASP A 88 -2.55 -10.43 3.07
C ASP A 88 -2.61 -10.37 4.59
N PHE A 89 -2.91 -9.18 5.10
CA PHE A 89 -3.28 -8.98 6.49
C PHE A 89 -4.24 -7.80 6.64
N ALA A 90 -5.05 -7.83 7.71
CA ALA A 90 -6.06 -6.81 7.98
C ALA A 90 -5.45 -5.48 8.45
N LEU A 91 -6.03 -4.38 7.98
CA LEU A 91 -5.80 -3.02 8.48
C LEU A 91 -6.96 -2.65 9.40
N PHE A 92 -6.71 -2.64 10.70
CA PHE A 92 -7.74 -2.38 11.70
C PHE A 92 -7.32 -1.25 12.64
N ASP A 93 -8.30 -0.65 13.32
CA ASP A 93 -8.04 0.41 14.30
C ASP A 93 -7.23 -0.15 15.49
N GLY A 94 -6.15 0.53 15.86
CA GLY A 94 -5.20 0.07 16.86
C GLY A 94 -4.04 -0.77 16.33
N LEU A 95 -3.98 -1.11 15.03
CA LEU A 95 -2.76 -1.66 14.44
C LEU A 95 -1.64 -0.60 14.55
N THR A 96 -0.51 -0.97 15.15
CA THR A 96 0.61 -0.05 15.29
C THR A 96 1.47 -0.01 14.02
N VAL A 97 2.24 1.06 13.84
CA VAL A 97 3.22 1.16 12.74
C VAL A 97 4.28 0.06 12.81
N ALA A 98 4.67 -0.36 14.02
CA ALA A 98 5.62 -1.45 14.22
C ALA A 98 5.03 -2.81 13.82
N ASP A 99 3.79 -3.09 14.20
CA ASP A 99 3.10 -4.34 13.84
C ASP A 99 2.79 -4.40 12.34
N PHE A 100 2.41 -3.27 11.74
CA PHE A 100 2.28 -3.14 10.30
C PHE A 100 3.60 -3.47 9.60
N TYR A 101 4.72 -2.88 10.03
CA TYR A 101 6.05 -3.17 9.48
C TYR A 101 6.37 -4.66 9.59
N SER A 102 6.24 -5.25 10.78
CA SER A 102 6.49 -6.67 11.02
C SER A 102 5.63 -7.57 10.12
N SER A 103 4.34 -7.24 9.97
CA SER A 103 3.39 -8.00 9.14
C SER A 103 3.74 -7.94 7.65
N VAL A 104 4.15 -6.77 7.14
CA VAL A 104 4.60 -6.62 5.75
C VAL A 104 5.79 -7.54 5.47
N PHE A 105 6.84 -7.48 6.29
CA PHE A 105 8.04 -8.27 6.06
C PHE A 105 7.84 -9.76 6.32
N ALA A 106 7.00 -10.14 7.29
CA ALA A 106 6.63 -11.54 7.50
C ALA A 106 5.91 -12.12 6.27
N ASN A 107 4.99 -11.37 5.66
CA ASN A 107 4.28 -11.82 4.46
C ASN A 107 5.17 -11.83 3.21
N LEU A 108 6.08 -10.87 3.06
CA LEU A 108 7.10 -10.91 1.99
C LEU A 108 7.97 -12.17 2.11
N ALA A 109 8.44 -12.50 3.30
CA ALA A 109 9.29 -13.68 3.54
C ALA A 109 8.57 -15.01 3.23
N LYS A 110 7.24 -15.08 3.35
CA LYS A 110 6.46 -16.27 2.94
C LYS A 110 6.39 -16.43 1.42
N LEU A 111 6.50 -15.32 0.67
CA LEU A 111 6.34 -15.30 -0.78
C LEU A 111 7.64 -15.59 -1.54
N GLY A 112 8.80 -15.44 -0.91
CA GLY A 112 10.12 -15.75 -1.46
C GLY A 112 11.10 -14.63 -1.19
#